data_AF-A0AAX2EBM4-F1
#
_entry.id   AF-A0AAX2EBM4-F1
#
_cell.length_a   1.000
_cell.length_b   1.000
_cell.length_c   1.000
_cell.angle_alpha   90.00
_cell.angle_beta   90.00
_cell.angle_gamma   90.00
#
_symmetry.space_group_name_H-M   'P 1'
#
loop_
_entity.id
_entity.type
_entity.pdbx_description
1 polymer ?
#
loop_
_entity_poly.entity_id
_entity_poly.type
_entity_poly.pdbx_seq_one_letter_code
_entity_poly.pdbx_strand_id
1 'polypeptide(L)'
;MNNDLNYQRMLGNPFSFPGILMNKYVSLGLNETEMMVILHICFFQQQGIMFPTTDELAKKVTLSERDVALILRKLVQRNLLQIEDVQEENMRSQAYSLNGLWHLAFAETVYPEPEKKKTDKEEEAAIFILFEQEFGRPLSPFEIETVTLWLDEDMQPPSLIKAALREAVLMSKLNFRYIDRILREWKRKGIRSVDQARKQSKSFHENQRPTAAAVRSEQQAPTRDVSIYYNWLEED
;
A
#
# COMPACT_ATOMS: atom_id res chain seq x y z
N MET A 1 -23.83 22.42 52.34
CA MET A 1 -24.14 21.19 51.58
C MET A 1 -24.78 21.59 50.26
N ASN A 2 -24.00 21.83 49.18
CA ASN A 2 -24.55 21.99 47.82
C ASN A 2 -23.51 21.90 46.69
N ASN A 3 -22.35 21.26 46.92
CA ASN A 3 -21.33 21.09 45.87
C ASN A 3 -21.48 19.77 45.09
N ASP A 4 -22.21 18.78 45.62
CA ASP A 4 -22.28 17.44 45.01
C ASP A 4 -23.07 17.41 43.70
N LEU A 5 -24.07 18.30 43.55
CA LEU A 5 -24.85 18.47 42.32
C LEU A 5 -24.04 19.04 41.14
N ASN A 6 -22.92 19.73 41.42
CA ASN A 6 -22.06 20.31 40.37
C ASN A 6 -21.13 19.26 39.75
N TYR A 7 -20.59 18.35 40.55
CA TYR A 7 -19.73 17.27 40.04
C TYR A 7 -20.51 16.29 39.15
N GLN A 8 -21.78 16.03 39.47
CA GLN A 8 -22.66 15.20 38.63
C GLN A 8 -22.92 15.80 37.25
N ARG A 9 -22.98 17.14 37.12
CA ARG A 9 -23.08 17.82 35.81
C ARG A 9 -21.76 17.77 35.04
N MET A 10 -20.61 17.83 35.71
CA MET A 10 -19.30 17.69 35.07
C MET A 10 -19.07 16.29 34.50
N LEU A 11 -19.64 15.25 35.13
CA LEU A 11 -19.62 13.88 34.60
C LEU A 11 -20.50 13.69 33.35
N GLY A 12 -21.39 14.63 33.04
CA GLY A 12 -22.31 14.57 31.90
C GLY A 12 -21.70 14.96 30.55
N ASN A 13 -20.48 15.52 30.52
CA ASN A 13 -19.79 15.89 29.28
C ASN A 13 -18.43 15.19 29.16
N PRO A 14 -18.40 13.87 28.93
CA PRO A 14 -17.16 13.13 28.78
C PRO A 14 -16.46 13.52 27.47
N PHE A 15 -15.20 13.93 27.55
CA PHE A 15 -14.34 14.06 26.38
C PHE A 15 -14.12 12.66 25.78
N SER A 16 -14.76 12.40 24.65
CA SER A 16 -14.58 11.14 23.92
C SER A 16 -13.36 11.24 23.01
N PHE A 17 -12.38 10.37 23.22
CA PHE A 17 -11.16 10.37 22.43
C PHE A 17 -10.72 8.95 22.10
N PRO A 18 -10.23 8.68 20.87
CA PRO A 18 -9.78 7.35 20.51
C PRO A 18 -8.59 6.87 21.35
N GLY A 19 -8.82 5.84 22.16
CA GLY A 19 -7.78 5.24 23.00
C GLY A 19 -6.61 4.63 22.20
N ILE A 20 -6.81 4.34 20.91
CA ILE A 20 -5.76 3.79 20.02
C ILE A 20 -4.58 4.75 19.90
N LEU A 21 -4.82 6.07 19.88
CA LEU A 21 -3.74 7.05 19.88
C LEU A 21 -2.94 7.03 21.18
N MET A 22 -3.58 6.83 22.34
CA MET A 22 -2.86 6.75 23.62
C MET A 22 -1.90 5.56 23.67
N ASN A 23 -2.22 4.47 22.95
CA ASN A 23 -1.36 3.29 22.86
C ASN A 23 -0.25 3.43 21.80
N LYS A 24 -0.45 4.26 20.76
CA LYS A 24 0.42 4.28 19.56
C LYS A 24 1.10 5.61 19.27
N TYR A 25 0.86 6.68 20.02
CA TYR A 25 1.44 7.99 19.68
C TYR A 25 2.98 7.97 19.64
N VAL A 26 3.62 7.17 20.50
CA VAL A 26 5.09 7.01 20.51
C VAL A 26 5.58 6.32 19.23
N SER A 27 4.89 5.29 18.73
CA SER A 27 5.24 4.63 17.46
C SER A 27 4.99 5.53 16.25
N LEU A 28 4.04 6.46 16.36
CA LEU A 28 3.83 7.54 15.38
C LEU A 28 4.89 8.64 15.48
N GLY A 29 5.88 8.52 16.38
CA GLY A 29 6.94 9.51 16.58
C GLY A 29 6.43 10.83 17.15
N LEU A 30 5.29 10.82 17.85
CA LEU A 30 4.76 11.95 18.59
C LEU A 30 5.31 11.94 20.02
N ASN A 31 5.55 13.12 20.58
CA ASN A 31 5.87 13.27 22.00
C ASN A 31 4.64 13.69 22.83
N GLU A 32 4.78 13.73 24.15
CA GLU A 32 3.71 14.06 25.08
C GLU A 32 3.19 15.48 24.87
N THR A 33 4.09 16.42 24.53
CA THR A 33 3.70 17.81 24.26
C THR A 33 2.88 17.97 22.99
N GLU A 34 3.25 17.27 21.90
CA GLU A 34 2.53 17.26 20.63
C GLU A 34 1.17 16.58 20.79
N MET A 35 1.14 15.47 21.54
CA MET A 35 -0.08 14.74 21.87
C MET A 35 -1.05 15.61 22.68
N MET A 36 -0.56 16.38 23.66
CA MET A 36 -1.39 17.32 24.42
C MET A 36 -1.99 18.41 23.54
N VAL A 37 -1.24 18.95 22.58
CA VAL A 37 -1.77 19.93 21.62
C VAL A 37 -2.87 19.30 20.76
N ILE A 38 -2.66 18.08 20.24
CA ILE A 38 -3.67 17.34 19.47
C ILE A 38 -4.94 17.10 20.30
N LEU A 39 -4.81 16.67 21.55
CA LEU A 39 -5.93 16.45 22.47
C LEU A 39 -6.75 17.73 22.67
N HIS A 40 -6.08 18.88 22.86
CA HIS A 40 -6.77 20.15 23.00
C HIS A 40 -7.45 20.60 21.70
N ILE A 41 -6.86 20.33 20.53
CA ILE A 41 -7.53 20.58 19.24
C ILE A 41 -8.83 19.76 19.15
N CYS A 42 -8.79 18.46 19.45
CA CYS A 42 -9.99 17.61 19.48
C CYS A 42 -11.03 18.11 20.49
N PHE A 43 -10.58 18.59 21.66
CA PHE A 43 -11.45 19.13 22.68
C PHE A 43 -12.16 20.41 22.23
N PHE A 44 -11.45 21.32 21.56
CA PHE A 44 -12.05 22.53 20.98
C PHE A 44 -13.04 22.21 19.85
N GLN A 45 -12.74 21.22 19.02
CA GLN A 45 -13.65 20.75 17.97
C GLN A 45 -14.97 20.24 18.53
N GLN A 46 -14.96 19.51 19.66
CA GLN A 46 -16.19 19.07 20.34
C GLN A 46 -17.03 20.22 20.89
N GLN A 47 -16.41 21.38 21.15
CA GLN A 47 -17.10 22.61 21.57
C GLN A 47 -17.59 23.45 20.39
N GLY A 48 -17.38 23.00 19.14
CA GLY A 48 -17.74 23.73 17.93
C GLY A 48 -16.68 24.73 17.46
N ILE A 49 -15.51 24.80 18.12
CA ILE A 49 -14.40 25.65 17.71
C ILE A 49 -13.49 24.84 16.80
N MET A 50 -13.66 24.99 15.49
CA MET A 50 -12.94 24.20 14.48
C MET A 50 -11.49 24.67 14.26
N PHE A 51 -11.17 25.91 14.64
CA PHE A 51 -9.84 26.52 14.46
C PHE A 51 -9.42 27.34 15.68
N PRO A 52 -9.05 26.68 16.78
CA PRO A 52 -8.49 27.37 17.95
C PRO A 52 -7.19 28.10 17.60
N THR A 53 -7.05 29.31 18.09
CA THR A 53 -5.82 30.11 17.91
C THR A 53 -4.66 29.57 18.75
N THR A 54 -3.43 29.94 18.39
CA THR A 54 -2.22 29.56 19.15
C THR A 54 -2.27 30.04 20.60
N ASP A 55 -2.85 31.21 20.86
CA ASP A 55 -3.05 31.76 22.21
C ASP A 55 -4.07 30.96 23.02
N GLU A 56 -5.19 30.55 22.41
CA GLU A 56 -6.21 29.73 23.08
C GLU A 56 -5.69 28.35 23.46
N LEU A 57 -4.87 27.74 22.59
CA LEU A 57 -4.18 26.49 22.88
C LEU A 57 -3.13 26.69 23.99
N ALA A 58 -2.29 27.73 23.90
CA ALA A 58 -1.25 28.03 24.88
C ALA A 58 -1.81 28.27 26.29
N LYS A 59 -3.01 28.84 26.43
CA LYS A 59 -3.69 29.00 27.72
C LYS A 59 -4.08 27.68 28.39
N LYS A 60 -4.16 26.59 27.64
CA LYS A 60 -4.57 25.25 28.13
C LYS A 60 -3.40 24.31 28.35
N VAL A 61 -2.25 24.58 27.74
CA VAL A 61 -1.02 23.80 27.89
C VAL A 61 0.01 24.56 28.72
N THR A 62 1.06 23.87 29.17
CA THR A 62 2.18 24.48 29.89
C THR A 62 3.22 25.14 28.97
N LEU A 63 2.93 25.26 27.68
CA LEU A 63 3.85 25.68 26.64
C LEU A 63 3.63 27.16 26.28
N SER A 64 4.66 27.83 25.76
CA SER A 64 4.50 29.18 25.25
C SER A 64 3.76 29.18 23.90
N GLU A 65 3.16 30.31 23.54
CA GLU A 65 2.52 30.49 22.23
C GLU A 65 3.45 30.14 21.06
N ARG A 66 4.74 30.49 21.19
CA ARG A 66 5.77 30.19 20.20
C ARG A 66 5.99 28.69 20.05
N ASP A 67 6.06 27.97 21.16
CA ASP A 67 6.28 26.52 21.15
C ASP A 67 5.07 25.79 20.55
N VAL A 68 3.85 26.25 20.88
CA VAL A 68 2.61 25.73 20.28
C VAL A 68 2.62 25.96 18.76
N ALA A 69 2.98 27.15 18.30
CA ALA A 69 3.08 27.45 16.87
C ALA A 69 4.12 26.57 16.15
N LEU A 70 5.26 26.29 16.80
CA LEU A 70 6.28 25.38 16.26
C LEU A 70 5.77 23.93 16.18
N ILE A 71 5.06 23.47 17.20
CA ILE A 71 4.42 22.14 17.21
C ILE A 71 3.40 22.03 16.08
N LEU A 72 2.48 23.00 15.95
CA LEU A 72 1.48 22.99 14.88
C LEU A 72 2.14 22.93 13.50
N ARG A 73 3.18 23.75 13.27
CA ARG A 73 3.94 23.73 12.02
C ARG A 73 4.57 22.37 11.76
N LYS A 74 5.16 21.74 12.78
CA LYS A 74 5.76 20.40 12.67
C LYS A 74 4.71 19.34 12.36
N LEU A 75 3.54 19.39 12.99
CA LEU A 75 2.42 18.49 12.72
C LEU A 75 1.91 18.61 11.28
N VAL A 76 1.85 19.84 10.75
CA VAL A 76 1.51 20.10 9.34
C VAL A 76 2.56 19.54 8.39
N GLN A 77 3.85 19.79 8.64
CA GLN A 77 4.94 19.26 7.81
C GLN A 77 4.98 17.73 7.78
N ARG A 78 4.56 17.08 8.86
CA ARG A 78 4.47 15.62 8.97
C ARG A 78 3.16 15.05 8.43
N ASN A 79 2.30 15.89 7.84
CA ASN A 79 0.99 15.51 7.33
C ASN A 79 0.07 14.87 8.38
N LEU A 80 0.27 15.18 9.66
CA LEU A 80 -0.58 14.72 10.77
C LEU A 80 -1.76 15.68 11.00
N LEU A 81 -1.54 16.96 10.72
CA LEU A 81 -2.51 18.04 10.82
C LEU A 81 -2.61 18.75 9.46
N GLN A 82 -3.82 19.04 8.99
CA GLN A 82 -4.06 19.84 7.80
C GLN A 82 -4.95 21.03 8.15
N ILE A 83 -4.82 22.11 7.38
CA ILE A 83 -5.69 23.28 7.50
C ILE A 83 -6.62 23.23 6.29
N GLU A 84 -7.91 23.01 6.53
CA GLU A 84 -8.95 22.98 5.51
C GLU A 84 -9.67 24.33 5.49
N ASP A 85 -9.93 24.85 4.28
CA ASP A 85 -10.74 26.04 4.08
C ASP A 85 -12.20 25.62 3.94
N VAL A 86 -13.03 26.01 4.90
CA VAL A 86 -14.48 25.78 4.90
C VAL A 86 -15.17 27.03 4.36
N GLN A 87 -15.83 26.89 3.20
CA GLN A 87 -16.68 27.93 2.64
C GLN A 87 -18.14 27.67 3.04
N GLU A 88 -18.66 28.47 3.95
CA GLU A 88 -20.11 28.51 4.25
C GLU A 88 -20.68 29.84 3.80
N GLU A 89 -21.63 29.78 2.85
CA GLU A 89 -22.54 30.79 2.26
C GLU A 89 -22.06 32.24 2.02
N ASN A 90 -21.23 32.85 2.88
CA ASN A 90 -20.52 34.12 2.66
C ASN A 90 -19.27 34.33 3.56
N MET A 91 -18.82 33.32 4.32
CA MET A 91 -17.68 33.40 5.23
C MET A 91 -16.64 32.34 4.91
N ARG A 92 -15.37 32.75 4.73
CA ARG A 92 -14.23 31.84 4.61
C ARG A 92 -13.69 31.56 6.01
N SER A 93 -13.86 30.32 6.46
CA SER A 93 -13.37 29.86 7.76
C SER A 93 -12.25 28.86 7.54
N GLN A 94 -11.25 28.84 8.41
CA GLN A 94 -10.27 27.76 8.45
C GLN A 94 -10.70 26.73 9.49
N ALA A 95 -10.31 25.48 9.30
CA ALA A 95 -10.52 24.38 10.24
C ALA A 95 -9.28 23.49 10.31
N TYR A 96 -8.95 22.99 11.50
CA TYR A 96 -7.94 21.95 11.62
C TYR A 96 -8.54 20.59 11.29
N SER A 97 -7.86 19.85 10.42
CA SER A 97 -8.20 18.48 10.06
C SER A 97 -7.12 17.53 10.56
N LEU A 98 -7.54 16.53 11.32
CA LEU A 98 -6.67 15.49 11.88
C LEU A 98 -6.75 14.18 11.06
N ASN A 99 -7.32 14.22 9.86
CA ASN A 99 -7.51 13.04 9.01
C ASN A 99 -6.20 12.29 8.74
N GLY A 100 -5.08 13.00 8.53
CA GLY A 100 -3.77 12.38 8.35
C GLY A 100 -3.28 11.61 9.59
N LEU A 101 -3.48 12.18 10.77
CA LEU A 101 -3.23 11.49 12.04
C LEU A 101 -4.12 10.25 12.18
N TRP A 102 -5.41 10.37 11.88
CA TRP A 102 -6.36 9.26 11.98
C TRP A 102 -6.02 8.12 11.02
N HIS A 103 -5.66 8.45 9.78
CA HIS A 103 -5.22 7.45 8.82
C HIS A 103 -4.04 6.64 9.37
N LEU A 104 -3.03 7.29 9.94
CA LEU A 104 -1.87 6.58 10.49
C LEU A 104 -2.18 5.82 11.79
N ALA A 105 -2.97 6.40 12.67
CA ALA A 105 -3.33 5.77 13.95
C ALA A 105 -4.21 4.53 13.75
N PHE A 106 -5.09 4.57 12.74
CA PHE A 106 -6.07 3.53 12.48
C PHE A 106 -5.77 2.65 11.26
N ALA A 107 -4.68 2.90 10.54
CA ALA A 107 -4.21 2.06 9.42
C ALA A 107 -4.06 0.57 9.78
N GLU A 108 -3.92 0.25 11.06
CA GLU A 108 -3.83 -1.14 11.54
C GLU A 108 -5.12 -1.66 12.21
N THR A 109 -6.08 -0.79 12.56
CA THR A 109 -7.17 -1.14 13.50
C THR A 109 -8.60 -0.91 13.00
N VAL A 110 -8.84 0.08 12.14
CA VAL A 110 -10.20 0.38 11.61
C VAL A 110 -10.34 -0.05 10.16
N TYR A 111 -9.21 -0.06 9.46
CA TYR A 111 -9.03 -0.76 8.23
C TYR A 111 -7.86 -1.69 8.53
N PRO A 112 -8.02 -3.03 8.63
CA PRO A 112 -7.03 -3.80 7.87
C PRO A 112 -7.04 -3.12 6.51
N GLU A 113 -5.90 -2.78 5.91
CA GLU A 113 -5.93 -2.68 4.47
C GLU A 113 -6.78 -3.88 4.03
N PRO A 114 -7.91 -3.73 3.30
CA PRO A 114 -8.15 -4.80 2.36
C PRO A 114 -6.80 -4.83 1.66
N GLU A 115 -6.01 -5.90 1.84
CA GLU A 115 -4.95 -6.23 0.89
C GLU A 115 -5.47 -5.69 -0.40
N LYS A 116 -4.88 -4.62 -0.96
CA LYS A 116 -5.53 -3.92 -2.06
C LYS A 116 -5.87 -5.04 -3.03
N LYS A 117 -7.14 -5.46 -3.06
CA LYS A 117 -7.69 -6.23 -4.13
C LYS A 117 -7.73 -5.12 -5.12
N LYS A 118 -6.56 -4.90 -5.76
CA LYS A 118 -6.45 -4.36 -7.08
C LYS A 118 -7.69 -4.93 -7.72
N THR A 119 -8.66 -4.06 -7.99
CA THR A 119 -9.89 -4.52 -8.62
C THR A 119 -9.47 -5.44 -9.76
N ASP A 120 -10.17 -6.53 -10.06
CA ASP A 120 -9.68 -7.51 -11.06
C ASP A 120 -9.13 -6.78 -12.31
N LYS A 121 -9.78 -5.66 -12.68
CA LYS A 121 -9.36 -4.64 -13.66
C LYS A 121 -7.96 -4.01 -13.49
N GLU A 122 -7.55 -3.62 -12.28
CA GLU A 122 -6.20 -3.10 -11.98
C GLU A 122 -5.13 -4.21 -12.05
N GLU A 123 -5.46 -5.45 -11.65
CA GLU A 123 -4.53 -6.57 -11.81
C GLU A 123 -4.36 -6.97 -13.27
N GLU A 124 -5.46 -6.97 -14.01
CA GLU A 124 -5.50 -7.17 -15.47
C GLU A 124 -4.71 -6.07 -16.18
N ALA A 125 -4.95 -4.79 -15.87
CA ALA A 125 -4.19 -3.67 -16.43
C ALA A 125 -2.68 -3.81 -16.15
N ALA A 126 -2.31 -4.24 -14.94
CA ALA A 126 -0.91 -4.48 -14.58
C ALA A 126 -0.28 -5.65 -15.36
N ILE A 127 -1.07 -6.62 -15.86
CA ILE A 127 -0.55 -7.68 -16.72
C ILE A 127 -0.13 -7.10 -18.07
N PHE A 128 -0.99 -6.31 -18.72
CA PHE A 128 -0.68 -5.74 -20.03
C PHE A 128 0.61 -4.90 -19.96
N ILE A 129 0.73 -4.03 -18.95
CA ILE A 129 1.92 -3.21 -18.73
C ILE A 129 3.17 -4.09 -18.54
N LEU A 130 3.07 -5.17 -17.75
CA LEU A 130 4.19 -6.07 -17.52
C LEU A 130 4.64 -6.78 -18.81
N PHE A 131 3.69 -7.23 -19.63
CA PHE A 131 4.02 -7.83 -20.92
C PHE A 131 4.70 -6.82 -21.85
N GLU A 132 4.22 -5.58 -21.94
CA GLU A 132 4.85 -4.56 -22.78
C GLU A 132 6.28 -4.24 -22.33
N GLN A 133 6.53 -4.22 -21.02
CA GLN A 133 7.86 -4.03 -20.44
C GLN A 133 8.81 -5.16 -20.81
N GLU A 134 8.40 -6.42 -20.61
CA GLU A 134 9.24 -7.59 -20.91
C GLU A 134 9.50 -7.76 -22.41
N PHE A 135 8.51 -7.47 -23.26
CA PHE A 135 8.66 -7.54 -24.71
C PHE A 135 9.37 -6.30 -25.30
N GLY A 136 9.52 -5.23 -24.52
CA GLY A 136 10.14 -3.97 -24.93
C GLY A 136 9.40 -3.24 -26.04
N ARG A 137 8.11 -3.54 -26.22
CA ARG A 137 7.23 -2.95 -27.25
C ARG A 137 5.76 -3.03 -26.82
N PRO A 138 4.89 -2.15 -27.34
CA PRO A 138 3.46 -2.30 -27.14
C PRO A 138 2.94 -3.62 -27.73
N LEU A 139 1.90 -4.17 -27.09
CA LEU A 139 1.28 -5.41 -27.55
C LEU A 139 0.46 -5.19 -28.83
N SER A 140 0.53 -6.15 -29.73
CA SER A 140 -0.35 -6.23 -30.90
C SER A 140 -1.80 -6.50 -30.49
N PRO A 141 -2.82 -6.07 -31.26
CA PRO A 141 -4.21 -6.40 -30.97
C PRO A 141 -4.47 -7.91 -30.76
N PHE A 142 -3.79 -8.76 -31.53
CA PHE A 142 -3.89 -10.21 -31.38
C PHE A 142 -3.24 -10.74 -30.09
N GLU A 143 -2.17 -10.09 -29.63
CA GLU A 143 -1.50 -10.42 -28.37
C GLU A 143 -2.36 -10.00 -27.18
N ILE A 144 -3.01 -8.83 -27.25
CA ILE A 144 -3.99 -8.36 -26.26
C ILE A 144 -5.14 -9.35 -26.16
N GLU A 145 -5.73 -9.76 -27.28
CA GLU A 145 -6.80 -10.77 -27.32
C GLU A 145 -6.36 -12.09 -26.67
N THR A 146 -5.12 -12.51 -26.88
CA THR A 146 -4.55 -13.72 -26.25
C THR A 146 -4.46 -13.58 -24.72
N VAL A 147 -4.04 -12.42 -24.21
CA VAL A 147 -4.00 -12.17 -22.75
C VAL A 147 -5.41 -12.13 -22.17
N THR A 148 -6.35 -11.48 -22.86
CA THR A 148 -7.76 -11.43 -22.48
C THR A 148 -8.37 -12.84 -22.42
N LEU A 149 -8.03 -13.71 -23.38
CA LEU A 149 -8.47 -15.10 -23.39
C LEU A 149 -8.05 -15.85 -22.12
N TRP A 150 -6.80 -15.64 -21.66
CA TRP A 150 -6.31 -16.29 -20.44
C TRP A 150 -7.04 -15.83 -19.18
N LEU A 151 -7.42 -14.55 -19.14
CA LEU A 151 -8.11 -13.91 -18.02
C LEU A 151 -9.60 -14.29 -17.97
N ASP A 152 -10.30 -14.11 -19.08
CA ASP A 152 -11.76 -14.21 -19.14
C ASP A 152 -12.25 -15.63 -19.42
N GLU A 153 -11.70 -16.32 -20.43
CA GLU A 153 -12.18 -17.64 -20.84
C GLU A 153 -11.54 -18.77 -20.04
N ASP A 154 -10.21 -18.72 -19.88
CA ASP A 154 -9.48 -19.75 -19.14
C ASP A 154 -9.51 -19.55 -17.63
N MET A 155 -10.05 -18.41 -17.15
CA MET A 155 -10.15 -18.02 -15.74
C MET A 155 -8.83 -18.23 -14.99
N GLN A 156 -7.70 -17.93 -15.65
CA GLN A 156 -6.38 -18.06 -15.03
C GLN A 156 -6.16 -16.88 -14.09
N PRO A 157 -5.76 -17.13 -12.83
CA PRO A 157 -5.50 -16.03 -11.91
C PRO A 157 -4.36 -15.17 -12.45
N PRO A 158 -4.47 -13.83 -12.38
CA PRO A 158 -3.46 -12.90 -12.89
C PRO A 158 -2.03 -13.18 -12.39
N SER A 159 -1.93 -13.62 -11.14
CA SER A 159 -0.68 -14.01 -10.50
C SER A 159 0.02 -15.18 -11.20
N LEU A 160 -0.74 -16.13 -11.77
CA LEU A 160 -0.22 -17.28 -12.49
C LEU A 160 0.22 -16.91 -13.91
N ILE A 161 -0.50 -16.00 -14.57
CA ILE A 161 -0.07 -15.44 -15.88
C ILE A 161 1.28 -14.73 -15.72
N LYS A 162 1.45 -13.93 -14.66
CA LYS A 162 2.73 -13.28 -14.32
C LYS A 162 3.84 -14.31 -14.06
N ALA A 163 3.53 -15.39 -13.35
CA ALA A 163 4.50 -16.46 -13.12
C ALA A 163 4.92 -17.18 -14.43
N ALA A 164 3.98 -17.41 -15.35
CA ALA A 164 4.28 -18.02 -16.64
C ALA A 164 5.13 -17.10 -17.54
N LEU A 165 4.87 -15.79 -17.51
CA LEU A 165 5.72 -14.80 -18.17
C LEU A 165 7.14 -14.83 -17.61
N ARG A 166 7.30 -14.81 -16.28
CA ARG A 166 8.62 -14.91 -15.62
C ARG A 166 9.37 -16.18 -16.06
N GLU A 167 8.68 -17.31 -16.12
CA GLU A 167 9.28 -18.57 -16.60
C GLU A 167 9.74 -18.47 -18.06
N ALA A 168 8.95 -17.86 -18.94
CA ALA A 168 9.30 -17.67 -20.34
C ALA A 168 10.54 -16.78 -20.51
N VAL A 169 10.68 -15.75 -19.67
CA VAL A 169 11.87 -14.88 -19.60
C VAL A 169 13.08 -15.68 -19.12
N LEU A 170 12.96 -16.44 -18.02
CA LEU A 170 14.05 -17.28 -17.48
C LEU A 170 14.55 -18.31 -18.48
N MET A 171 13.65 -18.91 -19.26
CA MET A 171 13.97 -19.88 -20.31
C MET A 171 14.47 -19.23 -21.60
N SER A 172 14.60 -17.89 -21.64
CA SER A 172 14.95 -17.11 -22.85
C SER A 172 14.06 -17.44 -24.05
N LYS A 173 12.79 -17.80 -23.80
CA LYS A 173 11.78 -18.20 -24.79
C LYS A 173 10.55 -17.31 -24.66
N LEU A 174 10.77 -16.00 -24.76
CA LEU A 174 9.74 -14.99 -24.64
C LEU A 174 8.85 -14.94 -25.89
N ASN A 175 7.80 -15.75 -25.92
CA ASN A 175 6.74 -15.68 -26.92
C ASN A 175 5.40 -16.20 -26.36
N PHE A 176 4.30 -15.68 -26.89
CA PHE A 176 2.94 -16.01 -26.43
C PHE A 176 2.62 -17.51 -26.54
N ARG A 177 3.10 -18.19 -27.58
CA ARG A 177 2.86 -19.64 -27.77
C ARG A 177 3.52 -20.48 -26.67
N TYR A 178 4.68 -20.04 -26.17
CA TYR A 178 5.38 -20.71 -25.09
C TYR A 178 4.70 -20.46 -23.74
N ILE A 179 4.28 -19.22 -23.48
CA ILE A 179 3.53 -18.85 -22.27
C ILE A 179 2.21 -19.62 -22.21
N ASP A 180 1.46 -19.69 -23.32
CA ASP A 180 0.23 -20.48 -23.47
C ASP A 180 0.45 -21.97 -23.16
N ARG A 181 1.58 -22.55 -23.61
CA ARG A 181 1.94 -23.94 -23.29
C ARG A 181 2.18 -24.15 -21.79
N ILE A 182 2.86 -23.21 -21.12
CA ILE A 182 3.11 -23.26 -19.68
C ILE A 182 1.78 -23.21 -18.92
N LEU A 183 0.92 -22.25 -19.25
CA LEU A 183 -0.39 -22.07 -18.61
C LEU A 183 -1.28 -23.31 -18.77
N ARG A 184 -1.38 -23.87 -19.98
CA ARG A 184 -2.16 -25.11 -20.22
C ARG A 184 -1.60 -26.30 -19.45
N GLU A 185 -0.27 -26.42 -19.35
CA GLU A 185 0.35 -27.48 -18.57
C GLU A 185 0.03 -27.35 -17.08
N TRP A 186 0.10 -26.14 -16.54
CA TRP A 186 -0.26 -25.86 -15.14
C TRP A 186 -1.75 -26.12 -14.88
N LYS A 187 -2.63 -25.71 -15.79
CA LYS A 187 -4.07 -26.02 -15.75
C LYS A 187 -4.32 -27.53 -15.73
N ARG A 188 -3.65 -28.29 -16.60
CA ARG A 188 -3.75 -29.77 -16.64
C ARG A 188 -3.28 -30.44 -15.36
N LYS A 189 -2.28 -29.87 -14.69
CA LYS A 189 -1.74 -30.36 -13.41
C LYS A 189 -2.52 -29.88 -12.18
N GLY A 190 -3.57 -29.09 -12.37
CA GLY A 190 -4.38 -28.55 -11.27
C GLY A 190 -3.64 -27.50 -10.43
N ILE A 191 -2.61 -26.87 -10.98
CA ILE A 191 -1.82 -25.84 -10.29
C ILE A 191 -2.66 -24.57 -10.21
N ARG A 192 -2.98 -24.14 -8.98
CA ARG A 192 -3.84 -22.97 -8.73
C ARG A 192 -3.14 -21.86 -7.94
N SER A 193 -1.92 -22.10 -7.47
CA SER A 193 -1.13 -21.15 -6.68
C SER A 193 0.24 -20.93 -7.30
N VAL A 194 0.76 -19.70 -7.16
CA VAL A 194 2.11 -19.32 -7.61
C VAL A 194 3.18 -20.21 -6.96
N ASP A 195 3.00 -20.63 -5.71
CA ASP A 195 3.96 -21.52 -5.03
C ASP A 195 4.04 -22.90 -5.67
N GLN A 196 2.90 -23.42 -6.11
CA GLN A 196 2.84 -24.70 -6.82
C GLN A 196 3.50 -24.58 -8.20
N ALA A 197 3.26 -23.46 -8.90
CA ALA A 197 3.92 -23.15 -10.16
C ALA A 197 5.45 -23.07 -10.00
N ARG A 198 5.95 -22.34 -8.99
CA ARG A 198 7.38 -22.23 -8.67
C ARG A 198 8.01 -23.59 -8.41
N LYS A 199 7.35 -24.46 -7.63
CA LYS A 199 7.84 -25.84 -7.36
C LYS A 199 7.91 -26.68 -8.64
N GLN A 200 6.88 -26.57 -9.48
CA GLN A 200 6.82 -27.27 -10.76
C GLN A 200 7.94 -26.81 -11.70
N SER A 201 8.16 -25.50 -11.86
CA SER A 201 9.26 -24.93 -12.65
C SER A 201 10.63 -25.42 -12.17
N LYS A 202 10.88 -25.42 -10.85
CA LYS A 202 12.14 -25.94 -10.27
C LYS A 202 12.40 -27.39 -10.66
N SER A 203 11.41 -28.28 -10.51
CA SER A 203 11.53 -29.68 -10.94
C SER A 203 11.73 -29.84 -12.45
N PHE A 204 11.17 -28.93 -13.27
CA PHE A 204 11.38 -28.92 -14.71
C PHE A 204 12.80 -28.54 -15.10
N HIS A 205 13.36 -27.51 -14.47
CA HIS A 205 14.75 -27.12 -14.68
C HIS A 205 15.72 -28.22 -14.24
N GLU A 206 15.44 -28.90 -13.13
CA GLU A 206 16.28 -29.99 -12.63
C GLU A 206 16.31 -31.18 -13.60
N ASN A 207 15.15 -31.53 -14.18
CA ASN A 207 15.04 -32.59 -15.19
C ASN A 207 15.57 -32.19 -16.57
N GLN A 208 15.72 -30.89 -16.87
CA GLN A 208 16.30 -30.39 -18.12
C GLN A 208 17.81 -30.14 -18.03
N ARG A 209 18.44 -30.21 -16.85
CA ARG A 209 19.89 -30.22 -16.75
C ARG A 209 20.41 -31.46 -17.48
N PRO A 210 21.20 -31.32 -18.56
CA PRO A 210 21.82 -32.46 -19.20
C PRO A 210 22.71 -33.15 -18.15
N THR A 211 22.59 -34.48 -18.02
CA THR A 211 23.67 -35.26 -17.41
C THR A 211 24.97 -34.85 -18.08
N ALA A 212 26.01 -34.61 -17.28
CA ALA A 212 27.28 -33.96 -17.65
C ALA A 212 28.10 -34.64 -18.77
N ALA A 213 27.55 -35.61 -19.49
CA ALA A 213 28.18 -36.35 -20.58
C ALA A 213 28.05 -35.68 -21.96
N ALA A 214 27.16 -34.70 -22.17
CA ALA A 214 26.89 -34.13 -23.50
C ALA A 214 27.46 -32.71 -23.76
N VAL A 215 28.11 -32.06 -22.77
CA VAL A 215 28.48 -30.62 -22.82
C VAL A 215 29.85 -30.36 -23.48
N ARG A 216 30.45 -31.32 -24.20
CA ARG A 216 31.80 -31.12 -24.79
C ARG A 216 31.82 -30.51 -26.20
N SER A 217 30.69 -30.25 -26.83
CA SER A 217 30.66 -29.66 -28.17
C SER A 217 29.60 -28.58 -28.24
N GLU A 218 30.00 -27.34 -27.93
CA GLU A 218 29.50 -26.06 -28.49
C GLU A 218 29.91 -24.92 -27.55
N GLN A 219 31.20 -24.58 -27.59
CA GLN A 219 31.67 -23.27 -27.17
C GLN A 219 31.55 -22.33 -28.35
N GLN A 220 30.72 -21.27 -28.25
CA GLN A 220 31.00 -19.88 -28.67
C GLN A 220 29.70 -19.08 -28.88
N ALA A 221 29.32 -18.29 -27.87
CA ALA A 221 28.66 -16.99 -28.04
C ALA A 221 28.81 -16.19 -26.73
N PRO A 222 29.09 -14.87 -26.76
CA PRO A 222 29.25 -14.08 -25.55
C PRO A 222 27.88 -13.92 -24.88
N THR A 223 27.69 -14.60 -23.75
CA THR A 223 26.51 -14.43 -22.89
C THR A 223 26.52 -13.00 -22.36
N ARG A 224 25.58 -12.18 -22.83
CA ARG A 224 25.29 -10.88 -22.19
C ARG A 224 24.93 -11.17 -20.74
N ASP A 225 25.61 -10.52 -19.81
CA ASP A 225 25.38 -10.71 -18.39
C ASP A 225 24.01 -10.11 -18.02
N VAL A 226 22.99 -10.97 -17.98
CA VAL A 226 21.60 -10.61 -17.71
C VAL A 226 21.36 -10.39 -16.20
N SER A 227 22.40 -10.60 -15.37
CA SER A 227 22.36 -10.49 -13.90
C SER A 227 21.82 -9.15 -13.37
N ILE A 228 21.91 -8.06 -14.15
CA ILE A 228 21.53 -6.71 -13.72
C ILE A 228 20.03 -6.43 -13.89
N TYR A 229 19.33 -7.13 -14.80
CA TYR A 229 17.91 -6.91 -15.07
C TYR A 229 16.97 -7.69 -14.13
N TYR A 230 17.53 -8.56 -13.28
CA TYR A 230 16.79 -9.53 -12.47
C TYR A 230 16.64 -9.18 -10.99
N ASN A 231 17.09 -8.01 -10.54
CA ASN A 231 16.97 -7.62 -9.13
C ASN A 231 15.52 -7.44 -8.62
N TRP A 232 14.52 -7.39 -9.51
CA TRP A 232 13.10 -7.39 -9.13
C TRP A 232 12.50 -8.80 -9.02
N LEU A 233 13.25 -9.86 -9.37
CA LEU A 233 12.81 -11.26 -9.27
C LEU A 233 12.85 -11.81 -7.84
N GLU A 234 13.48 -11.10 -6.90
CA GLU A 234 13.73 -11.54 -5.52
C GLU A 234 12.87 -10.82 -4.46
N GLU A 235 12.00 -9.88 -4.83
CA GLU A 235 11.11 -9.24 -3.87
C GLU A 235 9.86 -10.11 -3.61
N ASP A 236 9.80 -10.65 -2.40
CA ASP A 236 8.75 -11.47 -1.79
C ASP A 236 7.44 -10.68 -1.52
#